data_AF-A0A2Z6CR84-F1
#
_entry.id   AF-A0A2Z6CR84-F1
#
_cell.length_a   1.000
_cell.length_b   1.000
_cell.length_c   1.000
_cell.angle_alpha   90.00
_cell.angle_beta   90.00
_cell.angle_gamma   90.00
#
_symmetry.space_group_name_H-M   'P 1'
#
loop_
_entity.id
_entity.type
_entity.pdbx_description
1 polymer ?
#
loop_
_entity_poly.entity_id
_entity_poly.type
_entity_poly.pdbx_seq_one_letter_code
_entity_poly.pdbx_strand_id
1 'polypeptide(L)'
;MTSTGDRTTKNPPEANEMERWASLIGGGAMVLTGLSQRSLKGVLTALAGGGLVYQGLTKQSTIQQAQDAIGINKPIKVEKTVTINKPADELYRFWHNFEQLPTFMKHLQSVKVYDAKRSHWIASAPLGNNVAWDAEILEDRENEFISWASVEGAEIENSGFVRFKKAPGDRGTEVKVVLEYNIPGGGLSAALAKLFGEEPEQQIGDDLRRFKMLMEAGEIATTEGQPTGSR
;
A
#
# COMPACT_ATOMS: atom_id res chain seq x y z
N MET A 1 71.15 -16.71 10.71
CA MET A 1 70.83 -18.14 10.99
C MET A 1 69.65 -18.13 11.96
N THR A 2 68.41 -18.11 11.46
CA THR A 2 67.54 -19.28 11.17
C THR A 2 67.17 -20.03 12.46
N SER A 3 65.92 -19.99 12.95
CA SER A 3 64.69 -20.65 12.43
C SER A 3 64.29 -21.74 13.46
N THR A 4 63.22 -21.56 14.24
CA THR A 4 61.84 -22.08 14.03
C THR A 4 61.59 -23.49 14.59
N GLY A 5 60.46 -23.64 15.32
CA GLY A 5 59.73 -24.89 15.58
C GLY A 5 59.35 -25.07 17.06
N ASP A 6 58.16 -25.52 17.49
CA ASP A 6 56.92 -25.96 16.81
C ASP A 6 55.76 -25.99 17.87
N ARG A 7 54.53 -26.02 17.35
CA ARG A 7 53.14 -26.20 17.88
C ARG A 7 52.91 -26.75 19.31
N THR A 8 51.84 -26.25 19.98
CA THR A 8 50.48 -26.89 20.01
C THR A 8 49.43 -26.09 20.81
N THR A 9 48.32 -25.77 20.13
CA THR A 9 46.89 -25.73 20.53
C THR A 9 46.44 -25.31 21.95
N LYS A 10 45.62 -24.24 22.02
CA LYS A 10 44.28 -24.25 22.67
C LYS A 10 43.48 -22.98 22.30
N ASN A 11 42.40 -23.13 21.51
CA ASN A 11 41.39 -22.07 21.32
C ASN A 11 40.47 -22.00 22.56
N PRO A 12 40.07 -20.79 22.99
CA PRO A 12 38.63 -20.43 23.03
C PRO A 12 38.39 -18.90 22.87
N PRO A 13 37.15 -18.38 23.03
CA PRO A 13 35.90 -18.72 22.34
C PRO A 13 35.39 -17.55 21.46
N GLU A 14 34.57 -17.92 20.48
CA GLU A 14 33.59 -17.13 19.71
C GLU A 14 33.54 -15.59 19.92
N ALA A 15 34.35 -14.88 19.15
CA ALA A 15 34.11 -13.47 18.83
C ALA A 15 33.24 -13.39 17.56
N ASN A 16 31.94 -13.67 17.66
CA ASN A 16 30.99 -13.45 16.56
C ASN A 16 29.58 -12.99 16.99
N GLU A 17 29.45 -12.47 18.20
CA GLU A 17 28.16 -11.89 18.66
C GLU A 17 28.20 -10.36 18.76
N MET A 18 29.38 -9.74 18.80
CA MET A 18 29.51 -8.28 18.88
C MET A 18 29.24 -7.58 17.52
N GLU A 19 29.40 -8.28 16.39
CA GLU A 19 28.98 -7.77 15.07
C GLU A 19 27.46 -7.81 14.86
N ARG A 20 26.69 -8.50 15.73
CA ARG A 20 25.23 -8.62 15.58
C ARG A 20 24.42 -7.53 16.29
N TRP A 21 25.02 -6.76 17.20
CA TRP A 21 24.31 -5.75 18.00
C TRP A 21 24.62 -4.29 17.62
N ALA A 22 25.57 -4.06 16.71
CA ALA A 22 25.88 -2.71 16.22
C ALA A 22 24.72 -2.05 15.44
N SER A 23 23.68 -2.81 15.06
CA SER A 23 22.48 -2.32 14.37
C SER A 23 21.36 -1.83 15.29
N LEU A 24 21.46 -1.98 16.62
CA LEU A 24 20.35 -1.67 17.53
C LEU A 24 20.47 -0.37 18.34
N ILE A 25 21.54 0.43 18.14
CA ILE A 25 21.68 1.76 18.77
C ILE A 25 21.65 2.92 17.73
N GLY A 26 21.60 2.61 16.44
CA GLY A 26 21.44 3.61 15.36
C GLY A 26 19.99 4.06 15.08
N GLY A 27 19.02 3.66 15.90
CA GLY A 27 17.59 3.90 15.65
C GLY A 27 17.06 5.29 16.09
N GLY A 28 17.89 6.12 16.72
CA GLY A 28 17.43 7.33 17.41
C GLY A 28 17.37 8.63 16.59
N ALA A 29 17.90 8.66 15.36
CA ALA A 29 17.99 9.90 14.56
C ALA A 29 17.36 9.83 13.16
N MET A 30 16.89 8.65 12.72
CA MET A 30 16.34 8.43 11.37
C MET A 30 14.84 8.10 11.37
N VAL A 31 14.06 8.81 12.18
CA VAL A 31 12.58 8.75 12.13
C VAL A 31 11.98 10.03 11.53
N LEU A 32 12.77 11.11 11.34
CA LEU A 32 12.20 12.44 11.14
C LEU A 32 12.09 12.95 9.70
N THR A 33 12.50 12.19 8.67
CA THR A 33 12.33 12.63 7.27
C THR A 33 11.44 11.73 6.42
N GLY A 34 11.25 10.46 6.78
CA GLY A 34 10.15 9.63 6.23
C GLY A 34 8.76 10.08 6.71
N LEU A 35 8.71 10.90 7.77
CA LEU A 35 7.49 11.54 8.30
C LEU A 35 7.26 12.95 7.74
N SER A 36 8.20 13.56 7.00
CA SER A 36 8.04 14.96 6.55
C SER A 36 7.09 15.10 5.36
N GLN A 37 6.81 14.01 4.66
CA GLN A 37 5.62 13.85 3.83
C GLN A 37 4.76 12.82 4.53
N ARG A 38 3.63 13.25 5.09
CA ARG A 38 2.64 12.39 5.76
C ARG A 38 1.90 11.49 4.76
N SER A 39 2.56 11.05 3.69
CA SER A 39 1.98 10.22 2.64
C SER A 39 2.68 8.86 2.53
N LEU A 40 1.89 7.80 2.38
CA LEU A 40 2.35 6.42 2.25
C LEU A 40 3.36 6.23 1.10
N LYS A 41 3.25 7.02 0.03
CA LYS A 41 4.21 7.06 -1.08
C LYS A 41 5.64 7.34 -0.59
N GLY A 42 5.84 8.30 0.32
CA GLY A 42 7.17 8.62 0.87
C GLY A 42 7.78 7.50 1.69
N VAL A 43 6.95 6.79 2.47
CA VAL A 43 7.37 5.61 3.24
C VAL A 43 7.71 4.43 2.32
N LEU A 44 6.89 4.17 1.30
CA LEU A 44 7.13 3.10 0.33
C LEU A 44 8.38 3.36 -0.53
N THR A 45 8.57 4.60 -1.00
CA THR A 45 9.77 4.98 -1.75
C THR A 45 11.04 4.86 -0.91
N ALA A 46 10.98 5.17 0.40
CA ALA A 46 12.12 4.99 1.30
C ALA A 46 12.50 3.51 1.52
N LEU A 47 11.54 2.59 1.37
CA LEU A 47 11.78 1.15 1.45
C LEU A 47 12.25 0.57 0.11
N ALA A 48 11.77 1.09 -1.03
CA ALA A 48 12.06 0.59 -2.37
C ALA A 48 13.32 1.22 -3.03
N GLY A 49 13.69 2.45 -2.65
CA GLY A 49 14.83 3.18 -3.22
C GLY A 49 15.90 3.47 -2.17
N GLY A 50 17.02 2.74 -2.21
CA GLY A 50 18.18 2.97 -1.34
C GLY A 50 18.59 4.44 -1.30
N GLY A 51 18.34 5.09 -0.17
CA GLY A 51 18.47 6.54 -0.02
C GLY A 51 19.93 6.99 0.02
N LEU A 52 20.35 7.72 -1.01
CA LEU A 52 21.40 8.72 -0.93
C LEU A 52 21.11 9.83 -1.94
N VAL A 53 21.58 11.03 -1.58
CA VAL A 53 21.70 12.25 -2.41
C VAL A 53 20.52 13.24 -2.27
N TYR A 54 20.67 14.30 -1.46
CA TYR A 54 21.07 15.63 -1.95
C TYR A 54 21.04 16.68 -0.83
N GLN A 55 21.98 17.62 -0.88
CA GLN A 55 21.99 18.85 -0.10
C GLN A 55 20.95 19.83 -0.69
N GLY A 56 20.20 20.57 0.13
CA GLY A 56 19.49 21.76 -0.37
C GLY A 56 18.25 22.17 0.40
N LEU A 57 18.42 23.20 1.23
CA LEU A 57 17.41 24.03 1.93
C LEU A 57 16.12 24.34 1.14
N THR A 58 14.94 24.24 1.77
CA THR A 58 13.85 25.21 1.56
C THR A 58 12.99 25.42 2.81
N LYS A 59 12.82 26.71 3.16
CA LYS A 59 11.99 27.26 4.24
C LYS A 59 10.49 27.22 3.87
N GLN A 60 9.92 26.03 3.74
CA GLN A 60 8.52 25.85 3.31
C GLN A 60 7.63 25.17 4.38
N SER A 61 8.23 24.77 5.51
CA SER A 61 7.59 23.96 6.55
C SER A 61 6.54 24.69 7.41
N THR A 62 6.55 26.01 7.48
CA THR A 62 5.66 26.77 8.39
C THR A 62 4.24 26.94 7.84
N ILE A 63 4.07 27.05 6.53
CA ILE A 63 2.74 27.22 5.89
C ILE A 63 2.00 25.89 5.84
N GLN A 64 2.72 24.77 5.65
CA GLN A 64 2.13 23.43 5.62
C GLN A 64 1.56 23.01 6.98
N GLN A 65 2.27 23.33 8.07
CA GLN A 65 1.82 23.01 9.44
C GLN A 65 0.55 23.76 9.85
N ALA A 66 0.37 24.98 9.36
CA ALA A 66 -0.85 25.74 9.60
C ALA A 66 -2.07 25.14 8.87
N GLN A 67 -1.89 24.60 7.66
CA GLN A 67 -2.96 23.99 6.86
C GLN A 67 -3.43 22.63 7.40
N ASP A 68 -2.52 21.84 7.98
CA ASP A 68 -2.83 20.55 8.61
C ASP A 68 -3.70 20.68 9.86
N ALA A 69 -3.56 21.79 10.60
CA ALA A 69 -4.34 22.07 11.81
C ALA A 69 -5.82 22.43 11.51
N ILE A 70 -6.11 22.92 10.30
CA ILE A 70 -7.44 23.32 9.82
C ILE A 70 -8.17 22.20 9.05
N GLY A 71 -7.54 21.03 8.87
CA GLY A 71 -8.15 19.87 8.21
C GLY A 71 -8.33 19.99 6.71
N ILE A 72 -7.73 21.00 6.07
CA ILE A 72 -7.94 21.32 4.65
C ILE A 72 -7.13 20.38 3.73
N ASN A 73 -6.12 19.66 4.24
CA ASN A 73 -5.20 18.86 3.43
C ASN A 73 -4.91 17.43 3.95
N LYS A 74 -5.84 16.76 4.65
CA LYS A 74 -5.58 15.38 5.13
C LYS A 74 -5.81 14.36 4.01
N PRO A 75 -4.81 13.50 3.69
CA PRO A 75 -5.02 12.38 2.79
C PRO A 75 -6.07 11.43 3.37
N ILE A 76 -6.98 10.93 2.54
CA ILE A 76 -7.91 9.88 2.94
C ILE A 76 -7.13 8.58 2.97
N LYS A 77 -6.95 8.03 4.18
CA LYS A 77 -6.31 6.74 4.38
C LYS A 77 -7.35 5.72 4.81
N VAL A 78 -7.48 4.65 4.04
CA VAL A 78 -8.36 3.53 4.35
C VAL A 78 -7.50 2.29 4.59
N GLU A 79 -7.78 1.58 5.67
CA GLU A 79 -7.15 0.31 6.01
C GLU A 79 -8.22 -0.74 6.33
N LYS A 80 -8.21 -1.85 5.61
CA LYS A 80 -9.11 -2.99 5.87
C LYS A 80 -8.35 -4.31 5.71
N THR A 81 -8.80 -5.32 6.47
CA THR A 81 -8.25 -6.67 6.41
C THR A 81 -9.40 -7.68 6.36
N VAL A 82 -9.27 -8.70 5.52
CA VAL A 82 -10.21 -9.82 5.43
C VAL A 82 -9.45 -11.15 5.44
N THR A 83 -10.00 -12.17 6.09
CA THR A 83 -9.47 -13.54 6.00
C THR A 83 -10.21 -14.30 4.90
N ILE A 84 -9.46 -14.85 3.95
CA ILE A 84 -9.97 -15.60 2.80
C ILE A 84 -9.42 -17.03 2.87
N ASN A 85 -10.28 -18.02 2.79
CA ASN A 85 -10.00 -19.44 2.84
C ASN A 85 -9.41 -19.96 1.52
N LYS A 86 -8.31 -19.32 1.10
CA LYS A 86 -7.52 -19.62 -0.10
C LYS A 86 -6.04 -19.42 0.20
N PRO A 87 -5.14 -20.16 -0.48
CA PRO A 87 -3.71 -19.99 -0.30
C PRO A 87 -3.25 -18.63 -0.86
N ALA A 88 -2.17 -18.10 -0.29
CA ALA A 88 -1.71 -16.75 -0.60
C ALA A 88 -1.29 -16.57 -2.07
N ASP A 89 -0.79 -17.63 -2.71
CA ASP A 89 -0.37 -17.60 -4.11
C ASP A 89 -1.55 -17.42 -5.08
N GLU A 90 -2.69 -18.07 -4.82
CA GLU A 90 -3.91 -17.86 -5.61
C GLU A 90 -4.40 -16.41 -5.50
N LEU A 91 -4.43 -15.87 -4.28
CA LEU A 91 -4.89 -14.50 -4.02
C LEU A 91 -3.94 -13.46 -4.61
N TYR A 92 -2.63 -13.68 -4.45
CA TYR A 92 -1.59 -12.83 -5.00
C TYR A 92 -1.65 -12.82 -6.53
N ARG A 93 -1.72 -13.99 -7.19
CA ARG A 93 -1.81 -14.05 -8.66
C ARG A 93 -3.04 -13.33 -9.20
N PHE A 94 -4.19 -13.47 -8.53
CA PHE A 94 -5.39 -12.74 -8.93
C PHE A 94 -5.21 -11.23 -8.77
N TRP A 95 -4.71 -10.79 -7.60
CA TRP A 95 -4.52 -9.38 -7.30
C TRP A 95 -3.47 -8.73 -8.19
N HIS A 96 -2.37 -9.42 -8.48
CA HIS A 96 -1.28 -8.94 -9.34
C HIS A 96 -1.76 -8.65 -10.77
N ASN A 97 -2.81 -9.33 -11.24
CA ASN A 97 -3.50 -8.94 -12.46
C ASN A 97 -4.43 -7.75 -12.18
N PHE A 98 -3.88 -6.53 -12.23
CA PHE A 98 -4.61 -5.31 -11.90
C PHE A 98 -5.89 -5.10 -12.75
N GLU A 99 -5.95 -5.66 -13.97
CA GLU A 99 -7.14 -5.58 -14.82
C GLU A 99 -8.34 -6.35 -14.24
N GLN A 100 -8.12 -7.23 -13.25
CA GLN A 100 -9.17 -7.94 -12.53
C GLN A 100 -9.74 -7.14 -11.35
N LEU A 101 -9.05 -6.09 -10.86
CA LEU A 101 -9.53 -5.32 -9.70
C LEU A 101 -10.95 -4.75 -9.89
N PRO A 102 -11.34 -4.20 -11.07
CA PRO A 102 -12.70 -3.70 -11.31
C PRO A 102 -13.81 -4.75 -11.17
N THR A 103 -13.49 -6.05 -11.18
CA THR A 103 -14.48 -7.13 -11.01
C THR A 103 -15.08 -7.14 -9.61
N PHE A 104 -14.30 -6.73 -8.60
CA PHE A 104 -14.73 -6.69 -7.20
C PHE A 104 -14.62 -5.30 -6.56
N MET A 105 -13.79 -4.41 -7.10
CA MET A 105 -13.65 -3.01 -6.68
C MET A 105 -14.61 -2.12 -7.45
N LYS A 106 -15.84 -1.93 -6.96
CA LYS A 106 -16.91 -1.24 -7.72
C LYS A 106 -16.64 0.24 -7.98
N HIS A 107 -15.76 0.84 -7.20
CA HIS A 107 -15.33 2.21 -7.40
C HIS A 107 -14.36 2.36 -8.59
N LEU A 108 -13.68 1.29 -8.99
CA LEU A 108 -12.85 1.25 -10.20
C LEU A 108 -13.72 0.86 -11.39
N GLN A 109 -13.73 1.71 -12.42
CA GLN A 109 -14.37 1.42 -13.69
C GLN A 109 -13.49 0.52 -14.55
N SER A 110 -12.19 0.82 -14.62
CA SER A 110 -11.24 0.01 -15.38
C SER A 110 -9.83 0.22 -14.88
N VAL A 111 -9.00 -0.81 -15.05
CA VAL A 111 -7.55 -0.71 -14.96
C VAL A 111 -6.98 -1.35 -16.22
N LYS A 112 -6.11 -0.63 -16.92
CA LYS A 112 -5.43 -1.09 -18.13
C LYS A 112 -3.94 -1.19 -17.84
N VAL A 113 -3.37 -2.38 -17.97
CA VAL A 113 -1.94 -2.58 -17.76
C VAL A 113 -1.18 -2.27 -19.05
N TYR A 114 -0.17 -1.41 -18.96
CA TYR A 114 0.68 -1.06 -20.11
C TYR A 114 1.91 -1.96 -20.21
N ASP A 115 2.56 -2.20 -19.07
CA ASP A 115 3.78 -2.98 -18.95
C ASP A 115 3.87 -3.61 -17.55
N ALA A 116 5.00 -4.24 -17.24
CA ALA A 116 5.20 -4.94 -15.97
C ALA A 116 5.09 -4.06 -14.71
N LYS A 117 5.18 -2.72 -14.84
CA LYS A 117 5.11 -1.79 -13.71
C LYS A 117 4.02 -0.75 -13.85
N ARG A 118 3.60 -0.38 -15.06
CA ARG A 118 2.70 0.75 -15.30
C ARG A 118 1.31 0.33 -15.72
N SER A 119 0.33 1.06 -15.19
CA SER A 119 -1.09 0.84 -15.46
C SER A 119 -1.87 2.16 -15.42
N HIS A 120 -2.97 2.22 -16.14
CA HIS A 120 -3.90 3.35 -16.16
C HIS A 120 -5.21 2.97 -15.49
N TRP A 121 -5.62 3.77 -14.52
CA TRP A 121 -6.75 3.52 -13.65
C TRP A 121 -7.82 4.55 -13.92
N ILE A 122 -9.07 4.11 -13.99
CA ILE A 122 -10.24 4.98 -14.10
C ILE A 122 -11.17 4.61 -12.96
N ALA A 123 -11.49 5.58 -12.11
CA ALA A 123 -12.45 5.43 -11.02
C ALA A 123 -13.71 6.27 -11.26
N SER A 124 -14.83 5.74 -10.80
CA SER A 124 -16.13 6.40 -10.89
C SER A 124 -16.20 7.57 -9.91
N ALA A 125 -16.67 8.72 -10.38
CA ALA A 125 -17.03 9.88 -9.58
C ALA A 125 -18.54 10.19 -9.73
N PRO A 126 -19.16 10.86 -8.75
CA PRO A 126 -20.54 11.29 -8.81
C PRO A 126 -20.91 12.12 -10.02
N LEU A 127 -22.22 12.11 -10.28
CA LEU A 127 -22.84 12.75 -11.43
C LEU A 127 -22.35 12.16 -12.76
N GLY A 128 -21.92 10.89 -12.76
CA GLY A 128 -21.45 10.19 -13.96
C GLY A 128 -20.10 10.67 -14.48
N ASN A 129 -19.31 11.35 -13.65
CA ASN A 129 -17.96 11.75 -13.99
C ASN A 129 -16.98 10.62 -13.69
N ASN A 130 -15.77 10.71 -14.24
CA ASN A 130 -14.69 9.78 -13.96
C ASN A 130 -13.44 10.55 -13.58
N VAL A 131 -12.56 9.93 -12.81
CA VAL A 131 -11.19 10.43 -12.63
C VAL A 131 -10.21 9.33 -13.00
N ALA A 132 -9.11 9.74 -13.62
CA ALA A 132 -8.11 8.83 -14.13
C ALA A 132 -6.71 9.21 -13.67
N TRP A 133 -5.86 8.21 -13.47
CA TRP A 133 -4.45 8.40 -13.19
C TRP A 133 -3.64 7.23 -13.72
N ASP A 134 -2.38 7.47 -14.01
CA ASP A 134 -1.41 6.39 -14.23
C ASP A 134 -0.75 6.03 -12.88
N ALA A 135 -0.53 4.74 -12.67
CA ALA A 135 0.12 4.19 -11.48
C ALA A 135 1.29 3.30 -11.86
N GLU A 136 2.29 3.28 -10.98
CA GLU A 136 3.46 2.43 -11.02
C GLU A 136 3.52 1.48 -9.82
N ILE A 137 3.89 0.23 -10.06
CA ILE A 137 4.24 -0.73 -9.00
C ILE A 137 5.61 -0.34 -8.41
N LEU A 138 5.63 -0.09 -7.11
CA LEU A 138 6.84 0.29 -6.36
C LEU A 138 7.58 -0.94 -5.83
N GLU A 139 6.83 -1.89 -5.27
CA GLU A 139 7.37 -3.12 -4.72
C GLU A 139 6.44 -4.29 -5.06
N ASP A 140 7.05 -5.40 -5.46
CA ASP A 140 6.35 -6.62 -5.78
C ASP A 140 7.14 -7.80 -5.20
N ARG A 141 6.60 -8.41 -4.14
CA ARG A 141 7.13 -9.61 -3.51
C ARG A 141 6.11 -10.72 -3.68
N GLU A 142 6.53 -11.73 -4.43
CA GLU A 142 5.71 -12.86 -4.80
C GLU A 142 5.00 -13.47 -3.59
N ASN A 143 3.67 -13.63 -3.70
CA ASN A 143 2.81 -14.25 -2.69
C ASN A 143 2.74 -13.51 -1.34
N GLU A 144 3.37 -12.34 -1.19
CA GLU A 144 3.47 -11.62 0.08
C GLU A 144 2.94 -10.19 0.01
N PHE A 145 3.32 -9.43 -1.01
CA PHE A 145 3.15 -7.97 -0.97
C PHE A 145 3.19 -7.34 -2.37
N ILE A 146 2.27 -6.41 -2.62
CA ILE A 146 2.31 -5.54 -3.80
C ILE A 146 2.03 -4.12 -3.33
N SER A 147 2.86 -3.17 -3.73
CA SER A 147 2.60 -1.74 -3.49
C SER A 147 2.71 -0.93 -4.77
N TRP A 148 1.93 0.13 -4.82
CA TRP A 148 1.85 1.00 -5.98
C TRP A 148 1.65 2.46 -5.57
N ALA A 149 1.98 3.35 -6.49
CA ALA A 149 1.66 4.76 -6.38
C ALA A 149 1.35 5.33 -7.76
N SER A 150 0.50 6.35 -7.78
CA SER A 150 0.31 7.23 -8.92
C SER A 150 1.64 7.86 -9.36
N VAL A 151 1.81 8.03 -10.67
CA VAL A 151 2.95 8.73 -11.25
C VAL A 151 2.97 10.20 -10.82
N GLU A 152 4.14 10.84 -10.91
CA GLU A 152 4.26 12.27 -10.60
C GLU A 152 3.38 13.12 -11.52
N GLY A 153 2.70 14.13 -10.94
CA GLY A 153 1.81 15.02 -11.69
C GLY A 153 0.43 14.44 -12.01
N ALA A 154 0.07 13.27 -11.47
CA ALA A 154 -1.28 12.73 -11.59
C ALA A 154 -2.34 13.67 -10.97
N GLU A 155 -3.51 13.73 -11.59
CA GLU A 155 -4.65 14.53 -11.10
C GLU A 155 -5.11 14.07 -9.71
N ILE A 156 -4.99 12.77 -9.43
CA ILE A 156 -5.17 12.17 -8.12
C ILE A 156 -3.87 11.49 -7.71
N GLU A 157 -3.33 11.91 -6.57
CA GLU A 157 -2.28 11.17 -5.89
C GLU A 157 -2.91 9.97 -5.18
N ASN A 158 -2.95 8.84 -5.86
CA ASN A 158 -3.29 7.55 -5.27
C ASN A 158 -2.01 6.81 -4.85
N SER A 159 -2.03 6.11 -3.71
CA SER A 159 -1.04 5.09 -3.38
C SER A 159 -1.67 3.99 -2.55
N GLY A 160 -1.08 2.81 -2.54
CA GLY A 160 -1.59 1.72 -1.75
C GLY A 160 -0.68 0.52 -1.71
N PHE A 161 -1.08 -0.44 -0.89
CA PHE A 161 -0.51 -1.76 -0.90
C PHE A 161 -1.56 -2.82 -0.57
N VAL A 162 -1.30 -4.04 -1.04
CA VAL A 162 -1.91 -5.25 -0.55
C VAL A 162 -0.83 -6.14 0.07
N ARG A 163 -1.16 -6.77 1.20
CA ARG A 163 -0.30 -7.74 1.88
C ARG A 163 -1.07 -9.03 2.13
N PHE A 164 -0.43 -10.14 1.83
CA PHE A 164 -0.92 -11.48 2.02
C PHE A 164 -0.14 -12.12 3.17
N LYS A 165 -0.85 -12.60 4.20
CA LYS A 165 -0.22 -13.29 5.34
C LYS A 165 -1.01 -14.53 5.68
N LYS A 166 -0.35 -15.65 6.01
CA LYS A 166 -1.05 -16.85 6.50
C LYS A 166 -1.92 -16.50 7.71
N ALA A 167 -3.20 -16.86 7.63
CA ALA A 167 -4.15 -16.66 8.71
C ALA A 167 -3.92 -17.69 9.85
N PRO A 168 -4.14 -17.31 11.11
CA PRO A 168 -4.09 -18.24 12.23
C PRO A 168 -5.12 -19.36 12.09
N GLY A 169 -4.75 -20.56 12.56
CA GLY A 169 -5.65 -21.73 12.60
C GLY A 169 -6.00 -22.30 11.23
N ASP A 170 -5.09 -22.20 10.26
CA ASP A 170 -5.24 -22.68 8.89
C ASP A 170 -6.52 -22.20 8.18
N ARG A 171 -6.98 -20.99 8.52
CA ARG A 171 -8.17 -20.35 7.92
C ARG A 171 -7.91 -19.70 6.56
N GLY A 172 -6.81 -20.06 5.90
CA GLY A 172 -6.33 -19.46 4.65
C GLY A 172 -5.39 -18.28 4.87
N THR A 173 -5.71 -17.13 4.27
CA THR A 173 -4.83 -15.96 4.16
C THR A 173 -5.54 -14.70 4.63
N GLU A 174 -4.89 -13.92 5.49
CA GLU A 174 -5.24 -12.53 5.80
C GLU A 174 -4.76 -11.63 4.66
N VAL A 175 -5.72 -10.99 3.98
CA VAL A 175 -5.48 -9.99 2.95
C VAL A 175 -5.71 -8.62 3.57
N LYS A 176 -4.62 -7.87 3.73
CA LYS A 176 -4.65 -6.48 4.22
C LYS A 176 -4.47 -5.53 3.06
N VAL A 177 -5.36 -4.57 2.93
CA VAL A 177 -5.25 -3.48 1.96
C VAL A 177 -5.19 -2.15 2.68
N VAL A 178 -4.26 -1.32 2.25
CA VAL A 178 -4.19 0.08 2.63
C VAL A 178 -4.19 0.92 1.37
N LEU A 179 -5.07 1.89 1.33
CA LEU A 179 -5.20 2.85 0.23
C LEU A 179 -5.10 4.26 0.80
N GLU A 180 -4.41 5.12 0.08
CA GLU A 180 -4.30 6.54 0.38
C GLU A 180 -4.62 7.35 -0.87
N TYR A 181 -5.47 8.36 -0.71
CA TYR A 181 -5.84 9.31 -1.76
C TYR A 181 -5.59 10.75 -1.31
N ASN A 182 -4.93 11.51 -2.17
CA ASN A 182 -4.71 12.94 -2.02
C ASN A 182 -5.02 13.67 -3.34
N ILE A 183 -5.60 14.87 -3.25
CA ILE A 183 -5.82 15.73 -4.41
C ILE A 183 -4.90 16.94 -4.27
N PRO A 184 -3.89 17.10 -5.14
CA PRO A 184 -3.00 18.26 -5.11
C PRO A 184 -3.77 19.58 -5.22
N GLY A 185 -3.39 20.59 -4.42
CA GLY A 185 -3.93 21.96 -4.53
C GLY A 185 -5.07 22.34 -3.57
N GLY A 186 -5.36 21.53 -2.54
CA GLY A 186 -6.27 21.93 -1.46
C GLY A 186 -7.76 21.95 -1.81
N GLY A 187 -8.15 21.42 -2.98
CA GLY A 187 -9.54 21.17 -3.35
C GLY A 187 -10.12 19.93 -2.69
N LEU A 188 -9.98 19.80 -1.36
CA LEU A 188 -10.11 18.50 -0.68
C LEU A 188 -11.49 18.17 -0.10
N SER A 189 -12.53 18.98 -0.29
CA SER A 189 -13.88 18.60 0.16
C SER A 189 -14.76 18.04 -0.97
N ALA A 190 -14.89 18.74 -2.09
CA ALA A 190 -15.93 18.42 -3.06
C ALA A 190 -15.61 17.23 -3.96
N ALA A 191 -14.36 17.05 -4.42
CA ALA A 191 -14.03 15.99 -5.37
C ALA A 191 -13.84 14.62 -4.69
N LEU A 192 -13.27 14.57 -3.49
CA LEU A 192 -13.15 13.34 -2.71
C LEU A 192 -14.47 12.90 -2.07
N ALA A 193 -15.25 13.81 -1.47
CA ALA A 193 -16.61 13.50 -1.02
C ALA A 193 -17.51 13.09 -2.18
N LYS A 194 -17.19 13.56 -3.39
CA LYS A 194 -17.80 13.02 -4.59
C LYS A 194 -17.31 11.57 -4.80
N LEU A 195 -16.04 11.33 -5.12
CA LEU A 195 -15.52 10.00 -5.49
C LEU A 195 -15.91 8.86 -4.53
N PHE A 196 -15.78 9.07 -3.23
CA PHE A 196 -15.97 8.03 -2.21
C PHE A 196 -17.29 8.14 -1.44
N GLY A 197 -18.07 9.19 -1.69
CA GLY A 197 -19.22 9.52 -0.83
C GLY A 197 -18.78 9.90 0.59
N GLU A 198 -19.68 9.68 1.54
CA GLU A 198 -19.45 10.03 2.96
C GLU A 198 -18.53 9.02 3.69
N GLU A 199 -18.35 7.80 3.16
CA GLU A 199 -17.72 6.69 3.91
C GLU A 199 -16.73 5.83 3.09
N PRO A 200 -15.53 6.36 2.74
CA PRO A 200 -14.49 5.64 2.00
C PRO A 200 -14.09 4.30 2.61
N GLU A 201 -14.11 4.21 3.95
CA GLU A 201 -13.76 3.00 4.67
C GLU A 201 -14.75 1.86 4.43
N GLN A 202 -16.04 2.16 4.29
CA GLN A 202 -17.06 1.14 4.03
C GLN A 202 -16.90 0.59 2.62
N GLN A 203 -16.66 1.45 1.63
CA GLN A 203 -16.50 1.04 0.23
C GLN A 203 -15.37 0.02 0.04
N ILE A 204 -14.20 0.26 0.62
CA ILE A 204 -13.07 -0.71 0.56
C ILE A 204 -13.36 -1.97 1.37
N GLY A 205 -14.09 -1.84 2.48
CA GLY A 205 -14.58 -3.01 3.22
C GLY A 205 -15.47 -3.90 2.36
N ASP A 206 -16.37 -3.29 1.59
CA ASP A 206 -17.28 -3.98 0.68
C ASP A 206 -16.54 -4.62 -0.50
N ASP A 207 -15.56 -3.91 -1.06
CA ASP A 207 -14.70 -4.45 -2.12
C ASP A 207 -13.95 -5.70 -1.63
N LEU A 208 -13.38 -5.68 -0.42
CA LEU A 208 -12.72 -6.85 0.16
C LEU A 208 -13.69 -8.00 0.47
N ARG A 209 -14.93 -7.70 0.85
CA ARG A 209 -15.98 -8.73 1.00
C ARG A 209 -16.32 -9.37 -0.35
N ARG A 210 -16.48 -8.58 -1.41
CA ARG A 210 -16.69 -9.10 -2.77
C ARG A 210 -15.51 -9.93 -3.25
N PHE A 211 -14.28 -9.50 -2.97
CA PHE A 211 -13.08 -10.25 -3.29
C PHE A 211 -13.07 -11.62 -2.60
N LYS A 212 -13.36 -11.65 -1.30
CA LYS A 212 -13.50 -12.91 -0.55
C LYS A 212 -14.51 -13.84 -1.20
N MET A 213 -15.70 -13.33 -1.54
CA MET A 213 -16.76 -14.13 -2.17
C MET A 213 -16.33 -14.67 -3.53
N LEU A 214 -15.75 -13.81 -4.37
CA LEU A 214 -15.23 -14.19 -5.69
C LEU A 214 -14.18 -15.30 -5.58
N MET A 215 -13.24 -15.18 -4.65
CA MET A 215 -12.15 -16.15 -4.50
C MET A 215 -12.62 -17.46 -3.85
N GLU A 216 -13.58 -17.43 -2.93
CA GLU A 216 -14.04 -18.64 -2.22
C GLU A 216 -15.12 -19.41 -2.98
N ALA A 217 -16.04 -18.69 -3.64
CA ALA A 217 -17.22 -19.27 -4.27
C ALA A 217 -17.22 -19.18 -5.80
N GLY A 218 -16.32 -18.38 -6.41
CA GLY A 218 -16.33 -18.11 -7.85
C GLY A 218 -17.40 -17.12 -8.30
N GLU A 219 -18.26 -16.67 -7.39
CA GLU A 219 -19.39 -15.78 -7.66
C GLU A 219 -19.43 -14.63 -6.63
N ILE A 220 -19.84 -13.45 -7.08
CA ILE A 220 -20.17 -12.33 -6.19
C ILE A 220 -21.69 -12.31 -6.04
N ALA A 221 -22.22 -12.75 -4.89
CA ALA A 221 -23.65 -12.66 -4.62
C ALA A 221 -24.13 -11.20 -4.73
N THR A 222 -25.05 -10.93 -5.66
CA THR A 222 -25.68 -9.63 -5.87
C THR A 222 -27.10 -9.64 -5.29
N THR A 223 -27.49 -8.57 -4.61
CA THR A 223 -28.88 -8.32 -4.20
C THR A 223 -29.72 -7.66 -5.30
N GLU A 224 -29.14 -7.28 -6.44
CA GLU A 224 -29.88 -6.78 -7.60
C GLU A 224 -30.86 -7.86 -8.10
N GLY A 225 -32.16 -7.60 -7.93
CA GLY A 225 -33.24 -8.47 -8.40
C GLY A 225 -33.90 -9.37 -7.34
N GLN A 226 -33.49 -9.31 -6.06
CA GLN A 226 -34.27 -10.00 -5.01
C GLN A 226 -35.56 -9.22 -4.69
N PRO A 227 -36.75 -9.83 -4.80
CA PRO A 227 -37.98 -9.18 -4.39
C PRO A 227 -37.94 -8.98 -2.87
N THR A 228 -37.86 -7.73 -2.44
CA THR A 228 -38.08 -7.38 -1.04
C THR A 228 -39.53 -7.69 -0.72
N GLY A 229 -39.77 -8.75 0.05
CA GLY A 229 -41.11 -9.06 0.54
C GLY A 229 -41.57 -7.94 1.46
N SER A 230 -42.44 -7.06 0.95
CA SER A 230 -43.19 -6.11 1.78
C SER A 230 -44.10 -6.94 2.69
N ARG A 231 -43.88 -6.83 4.00
CA ARG A 231 -44.73 -7.46 5.01
C ARG A 231 -45.95 -6.59 5.30
#